data_AF-A0A7S1DWM1-F1
#
_entry.id   AF-A0A7S1DWM1-F1
#
_cell.length_a   1.000
_cell.length_b   1.000
_cell.length_c   1.000
_cell.angle_alpha   90.00
_cell.angle_beta   90.00
_cell.angle_gamma   90.00
#
_symmetry.space_group_name_H-M   'P 1'
#
loop_
_entity.id
_entity.type
_entity.pdbx_description
1 polymer ?
#
loop_
_entity_poly.entity_id
_entity_poly.type
_entity_poly.pdbx_seq_one_letter_code
_entity_poly.pdbx_strand_id
1 'polypeptide(L)'
;KSPVFQKAVAKKERAGLSFSNFDVPNSKFYGNVKLGRRSEVRSTVRYNPTGKGFGKKGNSIVLRRIMCDIVAASIKIWRFPRIPLPFLRRKGGYLDFVYLDNDIRITKGNRGGLFVHFRPEFLEKTMG
;
A
#
# COMPACT_ATOMS: atom_id res chain seq x y z
N LYS A 1 0.91 -4.69 16.68
CA LYS A 1 0.46 -3.32 17.02
C LYS A 1 0.77 -2.40 15.83
N SER A 2 -0.22 -1.71 15.25
CA SER A 2 0.01 -0.79 14.14
C SER A 2 0.83 0.43 14.59
N PRO A 3 1.78 0.95 13.78
CA PRO A 3 2.56 2.13 14.10
C PRO A 3 1.65 3.33 14.45
N VAL A 4 2.05 4.12 15.45
CA VAL A 4 1.31 5.33 15.90
C VAL A 4 0.98 6.26 14.73
N PHE A 5 1.91 6.38 13.79
CA PHE A 5 1.76 7.12 12.54
C PHE A 5 0.57 6.66 11.70
N GLN A 6 0.37 5.35 11.52
CA GLN A 6 -0.74 4.81 10.72
C GLN A 6 -2.09 5.02 11.39
N LYS A 7 -2.14 5.00 12.73
CA LYS A 7 -3.36 5.31 13.48
C LYS A 7 -3.77 6.79 13.34
N ALA A 8 -2.79 7.69 13.28
CA ALA A 8 -3.04 9.12 13.06
C ALA A 8 -3.56 9.39 11.65
N VAL A 9 -3.09 8.64 10.66
CA VAL A 9 -3.53 8.69 9.26
C VAL A 9 -4.96 8.16 9.12
N ALA A 10 -5.24 6.97 9.65
CA ALA A 10 -6.54 6.31 9.52
C ALA A 10 -7.71 7.15 10.03
N LYS A 11 -7.50 7.99 11.05
CA LYS A 11 -8.54 8.89 11.60
C LYS A 11 -8.94 10.05 10.66
N LYS A 12 -8.14 10.35 9.64
CA LYS A 12 -8.36 11.49 8.71
C LYS A 12 -8.42 11.08 7.24
N GLU A 13 -8.38 9.78 6.93
CA GLU A 13 -8.46 9.32 5.55
C GLU A 13 -9.85 9.59 4.97
N ARG A 14 -9.86 10.18 3.76
CA ARG A 14 -10.99 10.24 2.86
C ARG A 14 -10.58 9.56 1.56
N ALA A 15 -11.53 8.98 0.82
CA ALA A 15 -11.27 8.46 -0.51
C ALA A 15 -10.53 9.52 -1.36
N GLY A 16 -9.43 9.12 -2.01
CA GLY A 16 -8.58 10.00 -2.83
C GLY A 16 -7.47 10.78 -2.10
N LEU A 17 -7.41 10.78 -0.75
CA LEU A 17 -6.30 11.44 -0.02
C LEU A 17 -5.05 10.55 0.14
N SER A 18 -5.25 9.24 0.08
CA SER A 18 -4.20 8.23 0.16
C SER A 18 -4.21 7.41 -1.12
N PHE A 19 -3.06 7.31 -1.76
CA PHE A 19 -2.91 6.55 -3.00
C PHE A 19 -1.87 5.45 -2.81
N SER A 20 -2.17 4.31 -3.40
CA SER A 20 -1.38 3.11 -3.32
C SER A 20 -1.37 2.44 -4.68
N ASN A 21 -0.18 2.33 -5.30
CA ASN A 21 -0.06 1.70 -6.60
C ASN A 21 1.05 0.65 -6.63
N PHE A 22 0.76 -0.43 -7.34
CA PHE A 22 1.66 -1.54 -7.57
C PHE A 22 2.34 -1.36 -8.92
N ASP A 23 3.65 -1.23 -8.89
CA ASP A 23 4.54 -1.29 -10.04
C ASP A 23 5.03 -2.73 -10.16
N VAL A 24 4.22 -3.52 -10.88
CA VAL A 24 4.41 -4.96 -11.09
C VAL A 24 5.79 -5.30 -11.69
N PRO A 25 6.22 -4.65 -12.79
CA PRO A 25 7.50 -4.92 -13.41
C PRO A 25 8.69 -4.71 -12.46
N ASN A 26 8.66 -3.66 -11.63
CA ASN A 26 9.78 -3.35 -10.73
C ASN A 26 9.64 -3.99 -9.34
N SER A 27 8.59 -4.78 -9.11
CA SER A 27 8.27 -5.38 -7.82
C SER A 27 8.19 -4.36 -6.67
N LYS A 28 7.56 -3.21 -6.96
CA LYS A 28 7.46 -2.08 -6.04
C LYS A 28 6.02 -1.67 -5.78
N PHE A 29 5.81 -1.16 -4.59
CA PHE A 29 4.58 -0.56 -4.14
C PHE A 29 4.90 0.85 -3.65
N TYR A 30 4.15 1.82 -4.14
CA TYR A 30 4.29 3.21 -3.72
C TYR A 30 3.07 3.60 -2.91
N GLY A 31 3.31 4.04 -1.67
CA GLY A 31 2.29 4.64 -0.82
C GLY A 31 2.50 6.15 -0.76
N ASN A 32 1.44 6.92 -0.95
CA ASN A 32 1.41 8.33 -0.61
C ASN A 32 0.30 8.58 0.40
N VAL A 33 0.64 9.23 1.50
CA VAL A 33 -0.26 9.54 2.60
C VAL A 33 -0.16 11.03 2.93
N LYS A 34 -1.26 11.76 2.81
CA LYS A 34 -1.35 13.15 3.27
C LYS A 34 -1.59 13.20 4.77
N LEU A 35 -0.73 13.87 5.53
CA LEU A 35 -0.87 14.08 6.98
C LEU A 35 -1.62 15.37 7.33
N GLY A 36 -1.84 16.22 6.32
CA GLY A 36 -2.54 17.49 6.44
C GLY A 36 -2.52 18.23 5.10
N ARG A 37 -2.92 19.50 5.09
CA ARG A 37 -2.97 20.32 3.85
C ARG A 37 -1.60 20.53 3.21
N ARG A 38 -0.52 20.49 3.99
CA ARG A 38 0.83 20.86 3.55
C ARG A 38 1.88 19.76 3.75
N SER A 39 1.48 18.57 4.21
CA SER A 39 2.40 17.49 4.54
C SER A 39 1.99 16.18 3.87
N GLU A 40 2.94 15.56 3.17
CA GLU A 40 2.79 14.22 2.60
C GLU A 40 3.95 13.32 3.02
N VAL A 41 3.66 12.05 3.22
CA VAL A 41 4.66 10.99 3.41
C VAL A 41 4.55 10.02 2.26
N ARG A 42 5.68 9.82 1.58
CA ARG A 42 5.83 8.83 0.53
C ARG A 42 6.63 7.66 1.04
N SER A 43 6.13 6.46 0.79
CA SER A 43 6.81 5.20 1.06
C SER A 43 7.02 4.42 -0.23
N THR A 44 8.18 3.78 -0.33
CA THR A 44 8.48 2.78 -1.35
C THR A 44 8.69 1.46 -0.64
N VAL A 45 7.88 0.50 -1.01
CA VAL A 45 7.91 -0.86 -0.49
C VAL A 45 8.32 -1.77 -1.64
N ARG A 46 9.37 -2.55 -1.46
CA ARG A 46 9.72 -3.62 -2.38
C ARG A 46 8.98 -4.86 -1.92
N TYR A 47 8.31 -5.56 -2.82
CA TYR A 47 7.74 -6.85 -2.49
C TYR A 47 8.52 -7.97 -3.16
N ASN A 48 8.48 -9.13 -2.52
CA ASN A 48 9.13 -10.35 -2.97
C ASN A 48 8.10 -11.48 -2.93
N PRO A 49 7.53 -11.88 -4.07
CA PRO A 49 6.60 -13.00 -4.12
C PRO A 49 7.33 -14.28 -3.74
N THR A 50 6.78 -15.02 -2.79
CA THR A 50 7.30 -16.33 -2.37
C THR A 50 6.30 -17.41 -2.75
N GLY A 51 6.77 -18.61 -3.08
CA GLY A 51 5.88 -19.73 -3.46
C GLY A 51 4.80 -20.03 -2.41
N LYS A 52 5.12 -19.85 -1.12
CA LYS A 52 4.19 -20.02 0.00
C LYS A 52 3.04 -18.99 0.01
N GLY A 53 3.20 -17.88 -0.70
CA GLY A 53 2.21 -16.81 -0.81
C GLY A 53 1.11 -17.08 -1.83
N PHE A 54 1.30 -18.09 -2.70
CA PHE A 54 0.33 -18.47 -3.72
C PHE A 54 -0.50 -19.67 -3.26
N GLY A 55 -1.78 -19.64 -3.60
CA GLY A 55 -2.69 -20.77 -3.49
C GLY A 55 -3.24 -21.18 -4.85
N LYS A 56 -3.84 -22.36 -4.93
CA LYS A 56 -4.64 -22.79 -6.09
C LYS A 56 -6.12 -22.67 -5.76
N LYS A 57 -6.92 -22.21 -6.72
CA LYS A 57 -8.39 -22.25 -6.69
C LYS A 57 -8.85 -22.77 -8.05
N GLY A 58 -9.24 -24.05 -8.11
CA GLY A 58 -9.44 -24.75 -9.39
C GLY A 58 -8.17 -24.74 -10.23
N ASN A 59 -8.28 -24.32 -11.50
CA ASN A 59 -7.15 -24.18 -12.41
C ASN A 59 -6.39 -22.84 -12.30
N SER A 60 -6.79 -21.95 -11.39
CA SER A 60 -6.20 -20.62 -11.25
C SER A 60 -5.23 -20.52 -10.08
N ILE A 61 -4.11 -19.82 -10.29
CA ILE A 61 -3.16 -19.45 -9.23
C ILE A 61 -3.61 -18.12 -8.62
N VAL A 62 -3.76 -18.08 -7.30
CA VAL A 62 -4.20 -16.89 -6.56
C VAL A 62 -3.12 -16.46 -5.58
N LEU A 63 -2.64 -15.23 -5.69
CA LEU A 63 -1.72 -14.64 -4.73
C LEU A 63 -2.48 -14.26 -3.45
N ARG A 64 -2.23 -14.95 -2.34
CA ARG A 64 -2.85 -14.69 -1.03
C ARG A 64 -2.00 -13.84 -0.12
N ARG A 65 -0.67 -13.95 -0.22
CA ARG A 65 0.28 -13.19 0.61
C ARG A 65 1.51 -12.82 -0.19
N ILE A 66 2.01 -11.60 0.00
CA ILE A 66 3.30 -11.18 -0.55
C ILE A 66 4.19 -10.61 0.54
N MET A 67 5.45 -11.01 0.55
CA MET A 67 6.44 -10.47 1.49
C MET A 67 6.85 -9.07 1.04
N CYS A 68 7.05 -8.15 1.98
CA CYS A 68 7.23 -6.74 1.70
C CYS A 68 8.27 -6.10 2.63
N ASP A 69 9.18 -5.33 2.06
CA ASP A 69 10.16 -4.55 2.79
C ASP A 69 10.00 -3.06 2.48
N ILE A 70 9.95 -2.21 3.51
CA ILE A 70 9.96 -0.77 3.32
C ILE A 70 11.40 -0.38 3.00
N VAL A 71 11.67 -0.05 1.74
CA VAL A 71 13.02 0.27 1.24
C VAL A 71 13.31 1.77 1.31
N ALA A 72 12.28 2.60 1.17
CA ALA A 72 12.42 4.04 1.32
C ALA A 72 11.16 4.65 1.93
N ALA A 73 11.36 5.72 2.68
CA ALA A 73 10.29 6.59 3.13
C ALA A 73 10.82 8.03 3.15
N SER A 74 9.95 8.98 2.90
CA SER A 74 10.29 10.40 2.91
C SER A 74 9.09 11.25 3.28
N ILE A 75 9.35 12.42 3.84
CA ILE A 75 8.34 13.43 4.14
C ILE A 75 8.59 14.68 3.33
N LYS A 76 7.52 15.29 2.83
CA LYS A 76 7.55 16.61 2.21
C LYS A 76 6.64 17.50 3.05
N ILE A 77 7.21 18.61 3.54
CA ILE A 77 6.51 19.61 4.33
C ILE A 77 6.56 20.92 3.55
N TRP A 78 5.43 21.31 2.97
CA TRP A 78 5.25 22.58 2.26
C TRP A 78 6.37 22.88 1.25
N ARG A 79 7.02 24.05 1.34
CA ARG A 79 8.09 24.48 0.42
C ARG A 79 9.46 23.88 0.76
N PHE A 80 9.63 23.20 1.90
CA PHE A 80 10.92 22.61 2.29
C PHE A 80 11.31 21.44 1.40
N PRO A 81 12.61 21.17 1.21
CA PRO A 81 13.07 19.99 0.49
C PRO A 81 12.51 18.71 1.12
N ARG A 82 12.40 17.65 0.31
CA ARG A 82 11.90 16.36 0.77
C ARG A 82 12.96 15.70 1.66
N ILE A 83 12.57 15.34 2.88
CA ILE A 83 13.48 14.78 3.88
C ILE A 83 13.31 13.26 3.92
N PRO A 84 14.39 12.46 3.78
CA PRO A 84 14.31 11.01 3.93
C PRO A 84 14.00 10.62 5.37
N LEU A 85 13.20 9.57 5.56
CA LEU A 85 12.83 9.01 6.85
C LEU A 85 13.42 7.59 6.98
N PRO A 86 14.74 7.44 7.16
CA PRO A 86 15.41 6.14 7.13
C PRO A 86 14.95 5.21 8.27
N PHE A 87 14.52 5.77 9.41
CA PHE A 87 14.01 4.99 10.55
C PHE A 87 12.69 4.25 10.27
N LEU A 88 11.98 4.60 9.18
CA LEU A 88 10.81 3.88 8.71
C LEU A 88 11.16 2.68 7.82
N ARG A 89 12.42 2.54 7.39
CA ARG A 89 12.89 1.35 6.66
C ARG A 89 12.80 0.14 7.58
N ARG A 90 12.09 -0.88 7.14
CA ARG A 90 11.77 -2.05 7.96
C ARG A 90 11.57 -3.27 7.06
N LYS A 91 12.34 -4.33 7.32
CA LYS A 91 12.21 -5.62 6.64
C LYS A 91 11.14 -6.52 7.29
N GLY A 92 10.71 -7.57 6.60
CA GLY A 92 9.84 -8.61 7.16
C GLY A 92 8.36 -8.22 7.29
N GLY A 93 7.88 -7.32 6.43
CA GLY A 93 6.45 -7.06 6.28
C GLY A 93 5.79 -8.13 5.41
N TYR A 94 4.46 -8.20 5.47
CA TYR A 94 3.67 -8.91 4.47
C TYR A 94 2.35 -8.18 4.21
N LEU A 95 1.81 -8.35 2.99
CA LEU A 95 0.45 -7.96 2.62
C LEU A 95 -0.34 -9.22 2.28
N ASP A 96 -1.48 -9.38 2.92
CA ASP A 96 -2.49 -10.38 2.59
C ASP A 96 -3.48 -9.81 1.59
N PHE A 97 -3.92 -10.63 0.64
CA PHE A 97 -4.86 -10.27 -0.42
C PHE A 97 -6.15 -11.06 -0.27
N VAL A 98 -7.27 -10.34 -0.32
CA VAL A 98 -8.61 -10.88 -0.41
C VAL A 98 -9.26 -10.31 -1.67
N TYR A 99 -9.54 -11.16 -2.64
CA TYR A 99 -10.24 -10.76 -3.86
C TYR A 99 -11.73 -10.86 -3.59
N LEU A 100 -12.43 -9.74 -3.69
CA LEU A 100 -13.89 -9.70 -3.59
C LEU A 100 -14.50 -9.96 -4.96
N ASP A 101 -13.89 -9.40 -6.00
CA ASP A 101 -14.24 -9.58 -7.39
C ASP A 101 -12.98 -9.43 -8.28
N ASN A 102 -13.15 -9.54 -9.60
CA ASN A 102 -12.11 -9.28 -10.59
C ASN A 102 -11.61 -7.83 -10.56
N ASP A 103 -12.47 -6.90 -10.16
CA ASP A 103 -12.20 -5.45 -10.15
C ASP A 103 -11.84 -4.90 -8.77
N ILE A 104 -12.17 -5.62 -7.70
CA ILE A 104 -12.04 -5.15 -6.32
C ILE A 104 -11.26 -6.16 -5.49
N ARG A 105 -10.22 -5.66 -4.81
CA ARG A 105 -9.47 -6.45 -3.83
C ARG A 105 -9.18 -5.64 -2.58
N ILE A 106 -9.12 -6.33 -1.45
CA ILE A 106 -8.69 -5.79 -0.18
C ILE A 106 -7.29 -6.31 0.11
N THR A 107 -6.38 -5.41 0.50
CA THR A 107 -5.07 -5.81 1.01
C THR A 107 -4.91 -5.42 2.47
N LYS A 108 -4.47 -6.36 3.30
CA LYS A 108 -4.18 -6.12 4.72
C LYS A 108 -2.71 -6.36 5.00
N GLY A 109 -2.03 -5.33 5.46
CA GLY A 109 -0.65 -5.42 5.93
C GLY A 109 -0.56 -5.89 7.37
N ASN A 110 0.46 -6.69 7.67
CA ASN A 110 0.78 -7.12 9.03
C ASN A 110 1.10 -5.96 9.99
N ARG A 111 1.46 -4.81 9.44
CA ARG A 111 1.68 -3.56 10.19
C ARG A 111 0.40 -2.75 10.40
N GLY A 112 -0.76 -3.26 9.98
CA GLY A 112 -2.07 -2.70 10.28
C GLY A 112 -2.64 -1.74 9.23
N GLY A 113 -1.98 -1.61 8.06
CA GLY A 113 -2.58 -0.94 6.91
C GLY A 113 -3.65 -1.81 6.28
N LEU A 114 -4.81 -1.25 6.00
CA LEU A 114 -5.87 -1.88 5.23
C LEU A 114 -6.14 -0.97 4.03
N PHE A 115 -6.15 -1.55 2.84
CA PHE A 115 -6.38 -0.81 1.61
C PHE A 115 -7.43 -1.53 0.78
N VAL A 116 -8.37 -0.78 0.23
CA VAL A 116 -9.29 -1.25 -0.79
C VAL A 116 -8.76 -0.76 -2.14
N HIS A 117 -8.57 -1.69 -3.06
CA HIS A 117 -8.05 -1.42 -4.40
C HIS A 117 -9.15 -1.68 -5.41
N PHE A 118 -9.26 -0.77 -6.36
CA PHE A 118 -10.15 -0.85 -7.50
C PHE A 118 -9.30 -0.87 -8.77
N ARG A 119 -9.74 -1.59 -9.81
CA ARG A 119 -9.17 -1.41 -11.15
C ARG A 119 -9.50 0.00 -11.67
N PRO A 120 -8.58 0.66 -12.41
CA PRO A 120 -8.81 2.00 -12.94
C PRO A 120 -10.11 2.11 -13.74
N GLU A 121 -10.35 1.18 -14.67
CA GLU A 121 -11.56 1.13 -15.51
C GLU A 121 -12.86 1.08 -14.69
N PHE A 122 -12.87 0.26 -13.63
CA PHE A 122 -14.02 0.13 -12.73
C PHE A 122 -14.26 1.42 -11.93
N LEU A 123 -13.18 2.04 -11.45
CA LEU A 123 -13.26 3.28 -10.67
C LEU A 123 -13.78 4.44 -11.52
N GLU A 124 -13.29 4.59 -12.75
CA GLU A 124 -13.74 5.62 -13.69
C GLU A 124 -15.22 5.48 -14.00
N LYS A 125 -15.70 4.26 -14.28
CA LYS A 125 -17.13 4.01 -14.53
C LYS A 125 -18.04 4.31 -13.33
N THR A 126 -17.53 4.13 -12.10
CA THR A 126 -18.35 4.27 -10.88
C THR A 126 -18.32 5.70 -10.33
N MET A 127 -17.30 6.49 -10.66
CA MET A 127 -17.10 7.86 -10.16
C MET A 127 -17.31 8.96 -11.21
N GLY A 128 -17.29 8.62 -12.50
CA GLY A 128 -17.69 9.50 -13.61
C GLY A 128 -19.19 9.46 -13.85
#